data_AF-A0AA42S7R4-F1
#
_entry.id   AF-A0AA42S7R4-F1
#
_cell.length_a   1.000
_cell.length_b   1.000
_cell.length_c   1.000
_cell.angle_alpha   90.00
_cell.angle_beta   90.00
_cell.angle_gamma   90.00
#
_symmetry.space_group_name_H-M   'P 1'
#
loop_
_entity.id
_entity.type
_entity.pdbx_description
1 polymer ?
#
loop_
_entity_poly.entity_id
_entity_poly.type
_entity_poly.pdbx_seq_one_letter_code
_entity_poly.pdbx_strand_id
1 'polypeptide(L)'
;MTDRELLELAAWAAGIKAGWVDTPYEQCFKVPYQSADGLTGGWKVWNPLEDDGDALRLAVKLRLHISQQLSYVSVSQPHGAAATRGVSWSGQYNDEPYTATRRPIVHAAAEIGKTRSD
;
A
#
# COMPACT_ATOMS: atom_id res chain seq x y z
N MET A 1 11.46 1.73 -9.81
CA MET A 1 11.09 1.22 -8.49
C MET A 1 10.63 -0.20 -8.68
N THR A 2 11.31 -1.16 -8.06
CA THR A 2 10.88 -2.56 -8.05
C THR A 2 9.61 -2.71 -7.20
N ASP A 3 8.84 -3.79 -7.38
CA ASP A 3 7.67 -4.05 -6.51
C ASP A 3 8.10 -4.16 -5.03
N ARG A 4 9.31 -4.67 -4.78
CA ARG A 4 9.89 -4.68 -3.43
C ARG A 4 10.06 -3.27 -2.86
N GLU A 5 10.81 -2.40 -3.55
CA GLU A 5 11.04 -1.01 -3.11
C GLU A 5 9.72 -0.25 -2.94
N LEU A 6 8.76 -0.50 -3.84
CA LEU A 6 7.43 0.08 -3.81
C LEU A 6 6.70 -0.30 -2.51
N LEU A 7 6.73 -1.59 -2.15
CA LEU A 7 6.12 -2.10 -0.92
C LEU A 7 6.86 -1.62 0.34
N GLU A 8 8.19 -1.51 0.32
CA GLU A 8 8.98 -0.99 1.45
C GLU A 8 8.59 0.46 1.77
N LEU A 9 8.54 1.33 0.76
CA LEU A 9 8.16 2.74 0.93
C LEU A 9 6.70 2.89 1.36
N ALA A 10 5.80 2.07 0.81
CA ALA A 10 4.41 2.02 1.19
C ALA A 10 4.22 1.62 2.67
N ALA A 11 4.95 0.60 3.14
CA ALA A 11 4.95 0.19 4.54
C ALA A 11 5.50 1.29 5.46
N TRP A 12 6.61 1.92 5.06
CA TRP A 12 7.22 3.04 5.78
C TRP A 12 6.24 4.20 5.97
N ALA A 13 5.57 4.62 4.90
CA ALA A 13 4.55 5.66 4.94
C ALA A 13 3.44 5.34 5.96
N ALA A 14 2.97 4.09 5.97
CA ALA A 14 1.87 3.65 6.83
C ALA A 14 2.30 3.31 8.27
N GLY A 15 3.59 3.47 8.60
CA GLY A 15 4.16 3.05 9.89
C GLY A 15 3.96 1.56 10.17
N ILE A 16 3.96 0.74 9.12
CA ILE A 16 3.80 -0.72 9.19
C ILE A 16 5.20 -1.33 9.33
N LYS A 17 5.39 -2.17 10.35
CA LYS A 17 6.62 -2.95 10.54
C LYS A 17 6.61 -4.17 9.60
N ALA A 18 6.74 -3.93 8.30
CA ALA A 18 6.86 -4.98 7.30
C ALA A 18 8.34 -5.40 7.18
N GLY A 19 8.61 -6.71 7.24
CA GLY A 19 9.95 -7.28 7.03
C GLY A 19 9.99 -8.07 5.73
N TRP A 20 11.05 -7.86 4.93
CA TRP A 20 11.30 -8.67 3.73
C TRP A 20 11.84 -10.05 4.13
N VAL A 21 11.19 -11.10 3.65
CA VAL A 21 11.66 -12.48 3.74
C VAL A 21 12.23 -12.84 2.38
N ASP A 22 13.51 -13.24 2.36
CA ASP A 22 14.22 -13.67 1.15
C ASP A 22 14.79 -15.07 1.36
N THR A 23 14.05 -16.07 0.91
CA THR A 23 14.45 -17.48 0.97
C THR A 23 14.19 -18.16 -0.37
N PRO A 24 14.79 -19.32 -0.66
CA PRO A 24 14.51 -20.06 -1.89
C PRO A 24 13.03 -20.45 -2.09
N TYR A 25 12.23 -20.41 -1.03
CA TYR A 25 10.83 -20.83 -1.03
C TYR A 25 9.85 -19.67 -0.86
N GLU A 26 10.32 -18.48 -0.49
CA GLU A 26 9.46 -17.36 -0.11
C GLU A 26 10.22 -16.03 -0.29
N GLN A 27 9.64 -15.14 -1.11
CA GLN A 27 10.12 -13.78 -1.36
C GLN A 27 8.96 -12.80 -1.21
N CYS A 28 8.70 -12.36 0.03
CA CYS A 28 7.53 -11.53 0.34
C CYS A 28 7.75 -10.64 1.57
N PHE A 29 6.87 -9.65 1.75
CA PHE A 29 6.78 -8.94 3.01
C PHE A 29 5.92 -9.69 4.01
N LYS A 30 6.34 -9.67 5.27
CA LYS A 30 5.54 -10.14 6.40
C LYS A 30 5.32 -9.04 7.43
N VAL A 31 4.14 -9.03 8.01
CA VAL A 31 3.78 -8.12 9.11
C VAL A 31 3.33 -8.93 10.34
N PRO A 32 3.54 -8.40 11.56
CA PRO A 32 3.00 -9.02 12.75
C PRO A 32 1.49 -9.15 12.65
N TYR A 33 0.98 -10.29 13.09
CA TYR A 33 -0.45 -10.58 13.16
C TYR A 33 -0.79 -11.15 14.53
N GLN A 34 -1.98 -10.78 15.01
CA GLN A 34 -2.58 -11.35 16.20
C GLN A 34 -4.05 -11.64 15.87
N SER A 35 -4.53 -12.82 16.26
CA SER A 35 -5.95 -13.17 16.12
C SER A 35 -6.84 -12.29 16.99
N ALA A 36 -8.12 -12.21 16.62
CA ALA A 36 -9.10 -11.38 17.32
C ALA A 36 -9.31 -11.80 18.79
N ASP A 37 -9.12 -13.09 19.10
CA ASP A 37 -9.17 -13.63 20.47
C ASP A 37 -7.87 -13.39 21.26
N GLY A 38 -6.82 -12.87 20.62
CA GLY A 38 -5.51 -12.62 21.23
C GLY A 38 -4.69 -13.88 21.52
N LEU A 39 -5.22 -15.07 21.27
CA LEU A 39 -4.62 -16.34 21.67
C LEU A 39 -3.55 -16.85 20.69
N THR A 40 -3.60 -16.40 19.44
CA THR A 40 -2.62 -16.75 18.42
C THR A 40 -1.97 -15.50 17.86
N GLY A 41 -0.67 -15.59 17.63
CA GLY A 41 0.13 -14.53 17.03
C GLY A 41 1.16 -15.12 16.09
N GLY A 42 1.69 -14.28 15.22
CA GLY A 42 2.73 -14.69 14.30
C GLY A 42 2.95 -13.64 13.21
N TRP A 43 3.23 -14.14 12.03
CA TRP A 43 3.52 -13.33 10.85
C TRP A 43 2.54 -13.69 9.75
N LYS A 44 1.95 -12.69 9.11
CA LYS A 44 1.15 -12.87 7.89
C LYS A 44 1.85 -12.23 6.71
N VAL A 45 1.67 -12.80 5.52
CA VAL A 45 2.08 -12.16 4.27
C VAL A 45 1.35 -10.81 4.16
N TRP A 46 2.08 -9.80 3.73
CA TRP A 46 1.56 -8.47 3.45
C TRP A 46 1.90 -8.12 2.01
N ASN A 47 0.89 -8.09 1.16
CA ASN A 47 1.07 -7.76 -0.25
C ASN A 47 -0.11 -6.94 -0.77
N PRO A 48 -0.14 -5.62 -0.55
CA PRO A 48 -1.23 -4.77 -1.02
C PRO A 48 -1.31 -4.66 -2.55
N LEU A 49 -0.38 -5.22 -3.33
CA LEU A 49 -0.54 -5.34 -4.78
C LEU A 49 -1.51 -6.47 -5.17
N GLU A 50 -1.68 -7.46 -4.31
CA GLU A 50 -2.53 -8.65 -4.56
C GLU A 50 -3.62 -8.89 -3.50
N ASP A 51 -3.51 -8.30 -2.32
CA ASP A 51 -4.50 -8.38 -1.24
C ASP A 51 -5.27 -7.06 -1.10
N ASP A 52 -6.57 -7.09 -1.39
CA ASP A 52 -7.46 -5.93 -1.31
C ASP A 52 -7.55 -5.35 0.10
N GLY A 53 -7.49 -6.21 1.12
CA GLY A 53 -7.56 -5.80 2.51
C GLY A 53 -6.32 -5.01 2.92
N ASP A 54 -5.13 -5.43 2.51
CA ASP A 54 -3.89 -4.73 2.77
C ASP A 54 -3.82 -3.40 2.01
N ALA A 55 -4.29 -3.36 0.75
CA ALA A 55 -4.42 -2.11 -0.01
C ALA A 55 -5.37 -1.13 0.69
N LEU A 56 -6.57 -1.59 1.05
CA LEU A 56 -7.57 -0.75 1.70
C LEU A 56 -7.10 -0.25 3.08
N ARG A 57 -6.48 -1.12 3.90
CA ARG A 57 -5.90 -0.72 5.19
C ARG A 57 -4.84 0.37 5.00
N LEU A 58 -4.04 0.28 3.95
CA LEU A 58 -3.03 1.27 3.63
C LEU A 58 -3.68 2.60 3.21
N ALA A 59 -4.72 2.57 2.37
CA ALA A 59 -5.48 3.78 2.01
C ALA A 59 -6.08 4.47 3.25
N VAL A 60 -6.68 3.69 4.15
CA VAL A 60 -7.27 4.20 5.40
C VAL A 60 -6.20 4.79 6.32
N LYS A 61 -5.10 4.06 6.57
CA LYS A 61 -4.01 4.54 7.43
C LYS A 61 -3.40 5.85 6.94
N LEU A 62 -3.26 5.98 5.63
CA LEU A 62 -2.68 7.17 5.00
C LEU A 62 -3.71 8.25 4.67
N ARG A 63 -4.99 8.03 4.99
CA ARG A 63 -6.09 8.95 4.69
C ARG A 63 -6.12 9.34 3.21
N LEU A 64 -5.95 8.33 2.34
CA LEU A 64 -6.03 8.51 0.90
C LEU A 64 -7.50 8.63 0.49
N HIS A 65 -7.77 9.58 -0.39
CA HIS A 65 -9.01 9.72 -1.12
C HIS A 65 -8.92 8.92 -2.41
N ILE A 66 -9.84 7.97 -2.60
CA ILE A 66 -9.92 7.13 -3.79
C ILE A 66 -11.17 7.53 -4.57
N SER A 67 -11.00 7.88 -5.84
CA SER A 67 -12.11 8.19 -6.76
C SER A 67 -12.09 7.23 -7.93
N GLN A 68 -13.11 6.39 -8.00
CA GLN A 68 -13.37 5.49 -9.11
C GLN A 68 -14.19 6.23 -10.18
N GLN A 69 -13.69 6.25 -11.41
CA GLN A 69 -14.31 6.91 -12.54
C GLN A 69 -14.73 5.85 -13.58
N LEU A 70 -15.30 6.25 -14.70
CA LEU A 70 -15.74 5.28 -15.72
C LEU A 70 -14.57 4.52 -16.37
N SER A 71 -13.42 5.17 -16.55
CA SER A 71 -12.27 4.63 -17.29
C SER A 71 -10.96 4.61 -16.49
N TYR A 72 -10.97 5.12 -15.26
CA TYR A 72 -9.79 5.11 -14.41
C TYR A 72 -10.09 5.15 -12.91
N VAL A 73 -9.10 4.82 -12.09
CA VAL A 73 -9.11 5.07 -10.64
C VAL A 73 -8.08 6.13 -10.32
N SER A 74 -8.45 7.14 -9.53
CA SER A 74 -7.53 8.17 -9.03
C SER A 74 -7.38 8.09 -7.51
N VAL A 75 -6.16 8.29 -7.02
CA VAL A 75 -5.86 8.30 -5.57
C VAL A 75 -5.11 9.57 -5.20
N SER A 76 -5.54 10.27 -4.15
CA SER A 76 -4.91 11.49 -3.66
C SER A 76 -4.86 11.58 -2.14
N GLN A 77 -3.96 12.39 -1.58
CA GLN A 77 -3.92 12.69 -0.14
C GLN A 77 -4.27 14.17 0.13
N PRO A 78 -5.54 14.50 0.42
CA PRO A 78 -5.98 15.90 0.50
C PRO A 78 -5.50 16.67 1.75
N HIS A 79 -4.97 16.00 2.79
CA HIS A 79 -4.66 16.61 4.10
C HIS A 79 -3.21 16.37 4.60
N GLY A 80 -2.24 16.21 3.71
CA GLY A 80 -0.82 16.12 4.10
C GLY A 80 -0.22 17.46 4.52
N ALA A 81 0.87 17.43 5.32
CA ALA A 81 1.74 18.59 5.53
C ALA A 81 2.14 19.18 4.17
N ALA A 82 2.47 20.46 4.09
CA ALA A 82 2.61 21.21 2.82
C ALA A 82 3.50 20.53 1.74
N ALA A 83 4.39 19.59 2.12
CA ALA A 83 5.22 18.78 1.22
C ALA A 83 4.50 17.57 0.55
N THR A 84 3.33 17.14 1.03
CA THR A 84 2.59 15.96 0.52
C THR A 84 1.34 16.31 -0.28
N ARG A 85 1.12 17.60 -0.58
CA ARG A 85 0.04 18.02 -1.47
C ARG A 85 0.33 17.52 -2.90
N GLY A 86 -0.44 16.53 -3.36
CA GLY A 86 -0.52 16.20 -4.79
C GLY A 86 0.10 14.88 -5.22
N VAL A 87 0.09 13.84 -4.39
CA VAL A 87 0.32 12.49 -4.90
C VAL A 87 -0.94 12.02 -5.62
N SER A 88 -0.97 12.10 -6.95
CA SER A 88 -2.07 11.63 -7.79
C SER A 88 -1.60 10.47 -8.67
N TRP A 89 -2.27 9.33 -8.61
CA TRP A 89 -2.01 8.20 -9.51
C TRP A 89 -3.29 7.79 -10.23
N SER A 90 -3.22 7.50 -11.53
CA SER A 90 -4.34 7.04 -12.35
C SER A 90 -4.10 5.65 -12.96
N GLY A 91 -4.95 4.68 -12.65
CA GLY A 91 -4.94 3.34 -13.28
C GLY A 91 -6.04 3.21 -14.31
N GLN A 92 -5.79 2.52 -15.42
CA GLN A 92 -6.82 2.26 -16.44
C GLN A 92 -7.60 0.99 -16.09
N TYR A 93 -8.93 0.98 -16.30
CA TYR A 93 -9.77 -0.23 -16.16
C TYR A 93 -9.53 -1.28 -17.26
N ASN A 94 -8.62 -1.01 -18.20
CA ASN A 94 -8.15 -2.01 -19.15
C ASN A 94 -7.36 -3.11 -18.42
N ASP A 95 -6.87 -2.82 -17.20
CA ASP A 95 -6.38 -3.80 -16.24
C ASP A 95 -7.54 -4.48 -15.50
N GLU A 96 -7.29 -5.65 -14.93
CA GLU A 96 -8.24 -6.29 -14.01
C GLU A 96 -8.69 -5.27 -12.93
N PRO A 97 -10.01 -5.00 -12.76
CA PRO A 97 -10.50 -3.85 -11.97
C PRO A 97 -9.95 -3.75 -10.54
N TYR A 98 -9.66 -4.88 -9.92
CA TYR A 98 -9.06 -4.92 -8.60
C TYR A 98 -7.61 -4.44 -8.62
N THR A 99 -6.81 -4.91 -9.58
CA THR A 99 -5.46 -4.41 -9.84
C THR A 99 -5.46 -2.91 -10.17
N ALA A 100 -6.43 -2.45 -10.99
CA ALA A 100 -6.61 -1.04 -11.34
C ALA A 100 -6.92 -0.14 -10.13
N THR A 101 -7.32 -0.72 -9.00
CA THR A 101 -7.58 0.00 -7.73
C THR A 101 -6.43 -0.16 -6.73
N ARG A 102 -5.89 -1.37 -6.55
CA ARG A 102 -4.79 -1.67 -5.61
C ARG A 102 -3.50 -0.94 -5.98
N ARG A 103 -3.07 -1.01 -7.25
CA ARG A 103 -1.83 -0.35 -7.70
C ARG A 103 -1.80 1.16 -7.44
N PRO A 104 -2.83 1.96 -7.78
CA PRO A 104 -2.87 3.38 -7.44
C PRO A 104 -2.62 3.68 -5.97
N ILE A 105 -3.24 2.88 -5.10
CA ILE A 105 -3.16 3.02 -3.65
C ILE A 105 -1.73 2.78 -3.18
N VAL A 106 -1.11 1.68 -3.64
CA VAL A 106 0.27 1.33 -3.28
C VAL A 106 1.26 2.36 -3.80
N HIS A 107 1.09 2.82 -5.05
CA HIS A 107 1.92 3.88 -5.62
C HIS A 107 1.80 5.19 -4.82
N ALA A 108 0.58 5.60 -4.48
CA ALA A 108 0.39 6.82 -3.71
C ALA A 108 1.05 6.72 -2.32
N ALA A 109 0.97 5.56 -1.68
CA ALA A 109 1.63 5.33 -0.41
C ALA A 109 3.15 5.34 -0.51
N ALA A 110 3.72 4.73 -1.54
CA ALA A 110 5.15 4.72 -1.75
C ALA A 110 5.71 6.13 -1.97
N GLU A 111 5.02 6.96 -2.76
CA GLU A 111 5.41 8.36 -2.95
C GLU A 111 5.38 9.15 -1.63
N ILE A 112 4.36 8.96 -0.78
CA ILE A 112 4.34 9.53 0.57
C ILE A 112 5.56 9.03 1.38
N GLY A 113 5.89 7.75 1.27
CA GLY A 113 7.04 7.14 1.94
C GLY A 113 8.36 7.82 1.58
N LYS A 114 8.58 8.10 0.28
CA LYS A 114 9.76 8.81 -0.21
C LYS A 114 9.87 10.22 0.37
N THR A 115 8.76 10.95 0.45
CA THR A 115 8.77 12.33 1.00
C THR A 115 9.03 12.40 2.50
N ARG A 116 8.98 11.26 3.21
CA ARG A 116 9.22 11.16 4.66
C ARG A 116 10.57 10.57 5.02
N SER A 117 11.34 10.10 4.03
CA SER A 117 12.66 9.51 4.24
C SER A 117 13.82 10.51 4.15
N ASP A 118 13.51 11.77 3.84
CA ASP A 118 14.42 12.92 3.91
C ASP A 118 14.20 13.71 5.21
#